data_AF-A0A1J3GRF2-F1
#
_entry.id   AF-A0A1J3GRF2-F1
#
_cell.length_a   1.000
_cell.length_b   1.000
_cell.length_c   1.000
_cell.angle_alpha   90.00
_cell.angle_beta   90.00
_cell.angle_gamma   90.00
#
_symmetry.space_group_name_H-M   'P 1'
#
loop_
_entity.id
_entity.type
_entity.pdbx_description
1 polymer ?
#
loop_
_entity_poly.entity_id
_entity_poly.type
_entity_poly.pdbx_seq_one_letter_code
_entity_poly.pdbx_strand_id
1 'polypeptide(L)'
;WDINMDSGPVATFQVHEYLKPKLCDLYENDSIFDKFECCISGNGMRAATGSYSNLFRVFGVSPGSNETATLEASRNPTRRHVPIPSRPSRSLCNLTRRGSESAGVDGNISSLDYATKLLHLAWHPSENSIACAAANSLYMYYA
;
A
#
# COMPACT_ATOMS: atom_id res chain seq x y z
N TRP A 1 0.17 -18.57 2.02
CA TRP A 1 0.78 -19.83 2.48
C TRP A 1 -0.12 -20.97 2.03
N ASP A 2 0.46 -22.10 1.66
CA ASP A 2 -0.29 -23.32 1.44
C ASP A 2 -0.25 -24.11 2.75
N ILE A 3 -1.38 -24.63 3.21
CA ILE A 3 -1.45 -25.42 4.45
C ILE A 3 -0.63 -26.71 4.32
N ASN A 4 -0.47 -27.23 3.10
CA ASN A 4 0.28 -28.46 2.82
C ASN A 4 1.76 -28.20 2.48
N MET A 5 2.21 -26.95 2.42
CA MET A 5 3.60 -26.59 2.13
C MET A 5 4.08 -25.48 3.07
N ASP A 6 4.88 -25.88 4.05
CA ASP A 6 5.41 -25.03 5.12
C ASP A 6 6.79 -24.45 4.81
N SER A 7 7.44 -24.88 3.73
CA SER A 7 8.77 -24.42 3.32
C SER A 7 8.85 -22.91 2.99
N GLY A 8 7.71 -22.27 2.73
CA GLY A 8 7.65 -20.83 2.48
C GLY A 8 6.30 -20.33 1.95
N PRO A 9 6.18 -19.02 1.69
CA PRO A 9 4.97 -18.46 1.11
C PRO A 9 4.83 -18.83 -0.37
N VAL A 10 3.62 -19.20 -0.79
CA VAL A 10 3.25 -19.41 -2.22
C VAL A 10 3.38 -18.12 -3.04
N ALA A 11 3.04 -16.98 -2.44
CA ALA A 11 3.11 -15.66 -3.06
C ALA A 11 3.43 -14.62 -1.99
N THR A 12 4.17 -13.58 -2.38
CA THR A 12 4.53 -12.44 -1.51
C THR A 12 4.27 -11.13 -2.24
N PHE A 13 3.51 -10.23 -1.62
CA PHE A 13 3.14 -8.93 -2.19
C PHE A 13 3.78 -7.80 -1.38
N GLN A 14 4.51 -6.91 -2.04
CA GLN A 14 5.22 -5.81 -1.37
C GLN A 14 4.28 -4.62 -1.14
N VAL A 15 3.75 -4.50 0.09
CA VAL A 15 2.75 -3.47 0.45
C VAL A 15 3.39 -2.12 0.75
N HIS A 16 4.57 -2.10 1.38
CA HIS A 16 5.18 -0.87 1.92
C HIS A 16 6.65 -0.70 1.52
N GLU A 17 7.03 -1.11 0.31
CA GLU A 17 8.43 -1.06 -0.15
C GLU A 17 9.04 0.35 -0.05
N TYR A 18 8.22 1.38 -0.30
CA TYR A 18 8.61 2.79 -0.23
C TYR A 18 8.89 3.29 1.20
N LEU A 19 8.53 2.53 2.23
CA LEU A 19 8.80 2.87 3.63
C LEU A 19 10.14 2.36 4.14
N LYS A 20 10.83 1.48 3.39
CA LYS A 20 12.13 0.92 3.81
C LYS A 20 13.17 1.98 4.20
N PRO A 21 13.29 3.13 3.51
CA PRO A 21 14.23 4.17 3.91
C PRO A 21 13.85 4.92 5.19
N LYS A 22 12.59 4.81 5.66
CA LYS A 22 12.03 5.58 6.79
C LYS A 22 11.79 4.73 8.04
N LEU A 23 12.40 3.55 8.14
CA LEU A 23 12.17 2.62 9.25
C LEU A 23 12.56 3.20 10.61
N CYS A 24 13.62 4.03 10.68
CA CYS A 24 13.99 4.73 11.91
C CYS A 24 12.87 5.67 12.37
N ASP A 25 12.37 6.54 11.48
CA ASP A 25 11.30 7.49 11.78
C ASP A 25 10.00 6.77 12.19
N LEU A 26 9.67 5.65 11.54
CA LEU A 26 8.51 4.83 11.88
C LEU A 26 8.66 4.14 13.23
N TYR A 27 9.88 3.77 13.62
CA TYR A 27 10.17 3.21 14.93
C TYR A 27 10.07 4.28 16.03
N GLU A 28 10.64 5.46 15.81
CA GLU A 28 10.59 6.58 16.76
C GLU A 28 9.16 7.07 17.03
N ASN A 29 8.28 7.00 16.03
CA ASN A 29 6.88 7.40 16.15
C ASN A 29 5.91 6.22 16.39
N ASP A 30 6.40 5.06 16.82
CA ASP A 30 5.65 3.82 17.08
C ASP A 30 4.81 3.28 15.89
N SER A 31 4.86 3.91 14.73
CA SER A 31 4.07 3.56 13.55
C SER A 31 4.48 2.22 12.97
N ILE A 32 5.72 1.77 13.20
CA ILE A 32 6.17 0.43 12.83
C ILE A 32 5.33 -0.70 13.48
N PHE A 33 4.65 -0.40 14.60
CA PHE A 33 3.80 -1.36 15.32
C PHE A 33 2.33 -1.34 14.87
N ASP A 34 1.98 -0.50 13.88
CA ASP A 34 0.64 -0.49 13.31
C ASP A 34 0.26 -1.83 12.70
N LYS A 35 -0.95 -2.31 13.01
CA LYS A 35 -1.46 -3.61 12.58
C LYS A 35 -2.47 -3.42 11.45
N PHE A 36 -1.98 -3.52 10.22
CA PHE A 36 -2.82 -3.51 9.04
C PHE A 36 -3.47 -4.88 8.84
N GLU A 37 -4.79 -4.91 8.72
CA GLU A 37 -5.51 -6.12 8.35
C GLU A 37 -5.39 -6.42 6.86
N CYS A 38 -5.64 -7.67 6.50
CA CYS A 38 -5.82 -8.08 5.12
C CYS A 38 -7.05 -8.96 5.00
N CYS A 39 -7.67 -8.93 3.82
CA CYS A 39 -8.82 -9.76 3.50
C CYS A 39 -8.69 -10.31 2.07
N ILE A 40 -9.48 -11.34 1.78
CA ILE A 40 -9.51 -12.02 0.48
C ILE A 40 -10.92 -11.84 -0.09
N SER A 41 -11.03 -11.65 -1.40
CA SER A 41 -12.32 -11.62 -2.09
C SER A 41 -13.05 -12.95 -1.97
N GLY A 42 -14.38 -12.94 -2.03
CA GLY A 42 -15.19 -14.16 -1.90
C GLY A 42 -14.80 -15.30 -2.84
N ASN A 43 -14.30 -14.98 -4.04
CA ASN A 43 -13.83 -15.95 -5.03
C ASN A 43 -12.34 -16.34 -4.90
N GLY A 44 -11.61 -15.80 -3.91
CA GLY A 44 -10.19 -16.11 -3.70
C GLY A 44 -9.22 -15.47 -4.71
N MET A 45 -9.70 -14.68 -5.66
CA MET A 45 -8.88 -14.17 -6.77
C MET A 45 -8.13 -12.88 -6.44
N ARG A 46 -8.58 -12.13 -5.43
CA ARG A 46 -8.00 -10.86 -5.00
C ARG A 46 -7.73 -10.87 -3.50
N ALA A 47 -6.67 -10.18 -3.10
CA ALA A 47 -6.39 -9.87 -1.71
C ALA A 47 -6.30 -8.36 -1.55
N ALA A 48 -6.78 -7.84 -0.43
CA ALA A 48 -6.67 -6.43 -0.10
C ALA A 48 -6.03 -6.22 1.27
N THR A 49 -5.37 -5.08 1.43
CA THR A 49 -4.83 -4.63 2.72
C THR A 49 -4.75 -3.11 2.76
N GLY A 50 -4.79 -2.54 3.96
CA GLY A 50 -4.67 -1.12 4.17
C GLY A 50 -3.23 -0.62 4.20
N SER A 51 -3.08 0.70 4.23
CA SER A 51 -1.81 1.41 4.26
C SER A 51 -1.98 2.80 4.88
N TYR A 52 -0.90 3.58 4.93
CA TYR A 52 -0.89 4.97 5.37
C TYR A 52 -1.55 5.89 4.35
N SER A 53 -1.77 7.16 4.70
CA SER A 53 -2.49 8.15 3.88
C SER A 53 -3.91 7.71 3.49
N ASN A 54 -4.59 6.95 4.37
CA ASN A 54 -5.89 6.31 4.08
C ASN A 54 -5.91 5.45 2.80
N LEU A 55 -4.74 4.95 2.37
CA LEU A 55 -4.65 4.13 1.18
C LEU A 55 -5.02 2.68 1.50
N PHE A 56 -5.52 1.97 0.50
CA PHE A 56 -5.58 0.51 0.50
C PHE A 56 -5.09 -0.02 -0.85
N ARG A 57 -4.58 -1.24 -0.81
CA ARG A 57 -4.02 -1.94 -1.97
C ARG A 57 -4.81 -3.20 -2.22
N VAL A 58 -5.06 -3.47 -3.50
CA VAL A 58 -5.70 -4.70 -4.00
C VAL A 58 -4.71 -5.40 -4.92
N PHE A 59 -4.51 -6.70 -4.72
CA PHE A 59 -3.59 -7.53 -5.48
C PHE A 59 -4.35 -8.71 -6.10
N GLY A 60 -3.98 -9.09 -7.31
CA GLY A 60 -4.38 -10.38 -7.89
C GLY A 60 -3.60 -11.52 -7.24
N VAL A 61 -4.30 -12.58 -6.82
CA VAL A 61 -3.72 -13.73 -6.09
C VAL A 61 -3.27 -14.85 -7.03
N SER A 62 -3.72 -14.85 -8.28
CA SER A 62 -3.37 -15.90 -9.24
C SER A 62 -1.85 -15.95 -9.53
N PRO A 63 -1.27 -17.15 -9.71
CA PRO A 63 0.14 -17.29 -10.06
C PRO A 63 0.50 -16.48 -11.30
N GLY A 64 1.55 -15.64 -11.20
CA GLY A 64 1.99 -14.77 -12.30
C GLY A 64 1.17 -13.50 -12.50
N SER A 65 0.16 -13.24 -11.65
CA SER A 65 -0.57 -11.97 -11.70
C SER A 65 0.32 -10.80 -11.29
N ASN A 66 0.27 -9.74 -12.08
CA ASN A 66 0.84 -8.43 -11.75
C ASN A 66 -0.26 -7.41 -11.46
N GLU A 67 -1.50 -7.87 -11.26
CA GLU A 67 -2.61 -6.99 -10.93
C GLU A 67 -2.37 -6.35 -9.56
N THR A 68 -2.23 -5.04 -9.55
CA THR A 68 -2.07 -4.23 -8.35
C THR A 68 -2.80 -2.91 -8.55
N ALA A 69 -3.64 -2.56 -7.58
CA ALA A 69 -4.33 -1.28 -7.54
C ALA A 69 -4.09 -0.62 -6.18
N THR A 70 -3.85 0.68 -6.17
CA THR A 70 -3.78 1.49 -4.94
C THR A 70 -4.89 2.55 -5.01
N LEU A 71 -5.71 2.60 -3.98
CA LEU A 71 -6.90 3.44 -3.89
C LEU A 71 -6.85 4.23 -2.58
N GLU A 72 -7.40 5.45 -2.59
CA GLU A 72 -7.52 6.29 -1.40
C GLU A 72 -8.95 6.26 -0.87
N ALA A 73 -9.10 5.96 0.43
CA ALA A 73 -10.36 6.05 1.12
C ALA A 73 -10.69 7.50 1.49
N SER A 74 -11.32 8.22 0.54
CA SER A 74 -11.66 9.63 0.70
C SER A 74 -13.06 9.95 0.19
N ARG A 75 -13.61 11.08 0.64
CA ARG A 75 -14.91 11.61 0.19
C ARG A 75 -14.93 12.02 -1.29
N ASN A 76 -13.77 12.12 -1.95
CA ASN A 76 -13.68 12.57 -3.33
C ASN A 76 -13.36 11.37 -4.25
N PRO A 77 -14.38 10.70 -4.85
CA PRO A 77 -14.23 9.38 -5.47
C PRO A 77 -13.41 9.40 -6.78
N THR A 78 -13.08 10.60 -7.28
CA THR A 78 -12.34 10.83 -8.53
C THR A 78 -10.82 10.85 -8.33
N ARG A 79 -10.34 10.85 -7.07
CA ARG A 79 -8.91 10.70 -6.74
C ARG A 79 -8.49 9.23 -6.85
N ARG A 80 -8.80 8.61 -7.98
CA ARG A 80 -8.42 7.24 -8.29
C ARG A 80 -6.99 7.29 -8.80
N HIS A 81 -6.12 6.47 -8.22
CA HIS A 81 -4.73 6.29 -8.64
C HIS A 81 -3.74 7.28 -8.04
N VAL A 82 -3.35 7.05 -6.78
CA VAL A 82 -2.10 7.59 -6.24
C VAL A 82 -0.97 6.67 -6.73
N PRO A 83 -0.07 7.13 -7.63
CA PRO A 83 1.08 6.34 -8.02
C PRO A 83 2.02 6.25 -6.83
N ILE A 84 2.08 5.08 -6.19
CA ILE A 84 3.13 4.77 -5.23
C ILE A 84 4.31 4.22 -6.04
N PRO A 85 5.52 4.82 -5.96
CA PRO A 85 6.68 4.30 -6.65
C PRO A 85 7.01 2.89 -6.13
N SER A 86 6.94 1.91 -7.01
CA SER A 86 7.21 0.49 -6.74
C SER A 86 8.70 0.12 -6.80
N ARG A 87 9.57 1.10 -7.08
CA ARG A 87 11.01 0.90 -7.18
C ARG A 87 11.76 1.99 -6.42
N PRO A 88 12.78 1.64 -5.62
CA PRO A 88 13.79 2.63 -5.27
C PRO A 88 14.44 3.07 -6.58
N SER A 89 14.37 4.37 -6.88
CA SER A 89 15.24 4.95 -7.90
C SER A 89 16.67 4.58 -7.54
N ARG A 90 17.36 3.83 -8.41
CA ARG A 90 18.80 3.59 -8.26
C ARG A 90 19.50 4.91 -8.52
N SER A 91 19.53 5.78 -7.51
CA SER A 91 20.45 6.90 -7.46
C SER A 91 21.83 6.30 -7.21
N LEU A 92 22.55 6.01 -8.30
CA LEU A 92 23.98 5.76 -8.23
C LEU A 92 24.64 7.07 -7.77
N CYS A 93 25.22 7.03 -6.59
CA CYS A 93 26.05 8.08 -6.04
C CYS A 93 27.30 8.28 -6.91
N ASN A 94 27.21 9.15 -7.93
CA ASN A 94 28.39 9.72 -8.56
C ASN A 94 28.78 10.99 -7.81
N LEU A 95 29.90 10.88 -7.09
CA LEU A 95 30.58 11.95 -6.39
C LEU A 95 31.21 12.92 -7.42
N THR A 96 30.51 13.98 -7.83
CA THR A 96 31.14 15.19 -8.39
C THR A 96 30.40 16.47 -7.98
N ARG A 97 31.17 17.43 -7.47
CA ARG A 97 30.77 18.80 -7.12
C ARG A 97 30.24 19.55 -8.35
N ARG A 98 29.07 20.19 -8.24
CA ARG A 98 28.79 21.63 -8.48
C ARG A 98 27.29 21.88 -8.69
N GLY A 99 26.74 22.77 -7.85
CA GLY A 99 25.87 23.89 -8.25
C GLY A 99 24.55 23.61 -8.98
N SER A 100 23.48 24.05 -8.33
CA SER A 100 22.22 24.53 -8.91
C SER A 100 21.22 23.48 -9.39
N GLU A 101 20.18 23.33 -8.56
CA GLU A 101 18.78 23.31 -8.98
C GLU A 101 18.44 22.38 -10.13
N SER A 102 18.49 21.08 -9.86
CA SER A 102 17.63 20.14 -10.55
C SER A 102 16.57 19.70 -9.56
N ALA A 103 15.35 20.18 -9.78
CA ALA A 103 14.14 19.66 -9.14
C ALA A 103 14.04 18.17 -9.46
N GLY A 104 14.73 17.36 -8.67
CA GLY A 104 14.61 15.92 -8.65
C GLY A 104 13.17 15.57 -8.32
N VAL A 105 12.67 14.54 -8.99
CA VAL A 105 11.37 13.92 -8.77
C VAL A 105 11.40 13.18 -7.40
N ASP A 106 11.69 13.92 -6.34
CA ASP A 106 11.74 13.49 -4.94
C ASP A 106 10.53 14.04 -4.15
N GLY A 107 9.64 14.77 -4.84
CA GLY A 107 8.57 15.58 -4.23
C GLY A 107 7.28 14.86 -3.83
N ASN A 108 7.18 13.53 -3.89
CA ASN A 108 5.92 12.83 -3.60
C ASN A 108 5.97 11.77 -2.48
N ILE A 109 7.15 11.43 -1.95
CA ILE A 109 7.29 10.52 -0.78
C ILE A 109 7.42 11.34 0.52
N SER A 110 7.83 12.60 0.42
CA SER A 110 7.92 13.55 1.52
C SER A 110 6.54 14.03 2.02
N SER A 111 5.47 13.75 1.29
CA SER A 111 4.10 14.20 1.60
C SER A 111 3.14 13.07 2.02
N LEU A 112 3.63 11.83 2.25
CA LEU A 112 2.77 10.80 2.83
C LEU A 112 2.50 11.13 4.30
N ASP A 113 1.21 11.22 4.63
CA ASP A 113 0.73 11.46 5.97
C ASP A 113 0.65 10.12 6.72
N TYR A 114 1.53 9.95 7.71
CA TYR A 114 1.57 8.77 8.57
C TYR A 114 0.51 8.79 9.67
N ALA A 115 -0.07 9.97 9.96
CA ALA A 115 -1.12 10.10 10.96
C ALA A 115 -2.44 9.49 10.46
N THR A 116 -2.67 9.52 9.15
CA THR A 116 -3.83 8.87 8.53
C THR A 116 -3.47 7.46 8.06
N LYS A 117 -4.32 6.50 8.43
CA LYS A 117 -4.10 5.08 8.18
C LYS A 117 -5.41 4.35 8.01
N LEU A 118 -5.41 3.36 7.13
CA LEU A 118 -6.51 2.44 6.94
C LEU A 118 -6.08 1.11 7.54
N LEU A 119 -6.50 0.84 8.78
CA LEU A 119 -6.12 -0.40 9.48
C LEU A 119 -7.09 -1.54 9.20
N HIS A 120 -8.37 -1.21 8.99
CA HIS A 120 -9.46 -2.17 8.88
C HIS A 120 -10.14 -2.08 7.51
N LEU A 121 -10.34 -3.25 6.91
CA LEU A 121 -11.12 -3.42 5.69
C LEU A 121 -11.76 -4.80 5.67
N ALA A 122 -12.91 -4.90 5.02
CA ALA A 122 -13.63 -6.16 4.85
C ALA A 122 -14.09 -6.30 3.40
N TRP A 123 -13.89 -7.49 2.83
CA TRP A 123 -14.46 -7.84 1.53
C TRP A 123 -15.75 -8.61 1.75
N HIS A 124 -16.79 -8.29 0.99
CA HIS A 124 -18.04 -9.03 1.03
C HIS A 124 -17.82 -10.49 0.57
N PRO A 125 -18.39 -11.49 1.26
CA PRO A 125 -18.10 -12.90 0.97
C PRO A 125 -18.65 -13.40 -0.38
N SER A 126 -19.65 -12.72 -0.96
CA SER A 126 -20.29 -13.15 -2.21
C SER A 126 -20.38 -12.07 -3.28
N GLU A 127 -20.12 -10.81 -2.93
CA GLU A 127 -20.27 -9.68 -3.86
C GLU A 127 -18.92 -9.03 -4.07
N ASN A 128 -18.76 -8.36 -5.22
CA ASN A 128 -17.55 -7.60 -5.50
C ASN A 128 -17.58 -6.24 -4.81
N SER A 129 -17.68 -6.26 -3.49
CA SER A 129 -17.84 -5.07 -2.66
C SER A 129 -16.83 -5.09 -1.52
N ILE A 130 -16.15 -3.97 -1.28
CA ILE A 130 -15.17 -3.80 -0.21
C ILE A 130 -15.53 -2.59 0.65
N ALA A 131 -15.47 -2.78 1.97
CA ALA A 131 -15.70 -1.74 2.96
C ALA A 131 -14.38 -1.37 3.64
N CYS A 132 -14.11 -0.07 3.77
CA CYS A 132 -12.89 0.48 4.33
C CYS A 132 -13.23 1.46 5.45
N ALA A 133 -12.62 1.30 6.63
CA ALA A 133 -12.75 2.26 7.73
C ALA A 133 -11.53 3.21 7.73
N ALA A 134 -11.78 4.49 7.48
CA ALA A 134 -10.74 5.52 7.42
C ALA A 134 -11.31 6.90 7.75
N ALA A 135 -10.52 7.78 8.37
CA ALA A 135 -10.89 9.17 8.65
C ALA A 135 -12.30 9.34 9.28
N ASN A 136 -12.60 8.56 10.33
CA ASN A 136 -13.91 8.54 11.03
C ASN A 136 -15.11 8.29 10.10
N SER A 137 -14.89 7.63 8.97
CA SER A 137 -15.89 7.36 7.95
C SER A 137 -15.78 5.91 7.50
N LEU A 138 -16.91 5.35 7.04
CA LEU A 138 -16.96 4.06 6.37
C LEU A 138 -17.16 4.30 4.88
N TYR A 139 -16.25 3.80 4.05
CA TYR A 139 -16.31 3.88 2.60
C TYR A 139 -16.66 2.50 2.03
N MET A 140 -17.57 2.46 1.06
CA MET A 140 -17.91 1.24 0.33
C MET A 140 -17.56 1.42 -1.14
N TYR A 141 -16.86 0.45 -1.71
CA TYR A 141 -16.49 0.42 -3.11
C TYR A 141 -17.03 -0.85 -3.75
N TYR A 142 -17.49 -0.70 -4.99
CA TYR A 142 -17.66 -1.84 -5.88
C TYR A 142 -16.30 -2.09 -6.55
N ALA A 143 -15.77 -3.29 -6.35
CA ALA A 143 -14.47 -3.75 -6.84
C ALA A 143 -14.60 -4.44 -8.21
#